data_AF-A0A8R1ETH2-F1
#
_entry.id   AF-A0A8R1ETH2-F1
#
_cell.length_a   1.000
_cell.length_b   1.000
_cell.length_c   1.000
_cell.angle_alpha   90.00
_cell.angle_beta   90.00
_cell.angle_gamma   90.00
#
_symmetry.space_group_name_H-M   'P 1'
#
loop_
_entity.id
_entity.type
_entity.pdbx_description
1 polymer ?
#
loop_
_entity_poly.entity_id
_entity_poly.type
_entity_poly.pdbx_seq_one_letter_code
_entity_poly.pdbx_strand_id
1 'polypeptide(L)'
;MKRKQQNGTAKAPAKKAKRKSVVIEPIHINPKYNEKKYRQEFRKGFDASNKPFPHWQLRNFVENSENVVEKVEEELQNFEDWQRKENDLYSLYQSNDLKSIAPAKHPAIFSFRQFLYKEVKEWLQNVSGVELIDQVDCNGSCYARTDSLLPHNDLV
;
A
#
# COMPACT_ATOMS: atom_id res chain seq x y z
N MET A 1 37.31 61.73 18.04
CA MET A 1 37.82 60.33 17.98
C MET A 1 36.67 59.40 17.62
N LYS A 2 36.92 58.47 16.69
CA LYS A 2 35.93 57.76 15.86
C LYS A 2 35.20 56.63 16.62
N ARG A 3 33.88 56.54 16.45
CA ARG A 3 33.02 55.39 16.82
C ARG A 3 33.42 54.18 15.97
N LYS A 4 33.65 53.01 16.59
CA LYS A 4 33.82 51.73 15.90
C LYS A 4 32.45 51.03 15.82
N GLN A 5 31.89 50.96 14.61
CA GLN A 5 30.77 50.08 14.27
C GLN A 5 31.32 48.64 14.16
N GLN A 6 30.68 47.68 14.84
CA GLN A 6 30.91 46.25 14.57
C GLN A 6 29.96 45.83 13.45
N ASN A 7 30.56 45.43 12.33
CA ASN A 7 29.89 44.90 11.15
C ASN A 7 29.21 43.57 11.46
N GLY A 8 27.95 43.45 11.03
CA GLY A 8 27.19 42.22 11.04
C GLY A 8 27.80 41.18 10.07
N THR A 9 27.96 39.96 10.57
CA THR A 9 28.23 38.79 9.75
C THR A 9 26.90 38.26 9.20
N ALA A 10 26.63 38.56 7.94
CA ALA A 10 25.50 37.98 7.20
C ALA A 10 25.73 36.46 7.06
N LYS A 11 24.87 35.65 7.68
CA LYS A 11 24.80 34.21 7.42
C LYS A 11 24.40 33.98 5.97
N ALA A 12 25.22 33.21 5.24
CA ALA A 12 24.93 32.78 3.88
C ALA A 12 23.60 32.02 3.81
N PRO A 13 22.81 32.17 2.73
CA PRO A 13 21.54 31.46 2.60
C PRO A 13 21.79 29.96 2.46
N ALA A 14 21.08 29.17 3.25
CA ALA A 14 21.08 27.71 3.15
C ALA A 14 20.70 27.29 1.73
N LYS A 15 21.54 26.47 1.09
CA LYS A 15 21.26 25.89 -0.23
C LYS A 15 19.97 25.07 -0.13
N LYS A 16 18.92 25.51 -0.82
CA LYS A 16 17.68 24.72 -0.99
C LYS A 16 18.06 23.39 -1.64
N ALA A 17 17.84 22.29 -0.92
CA ALA A 17 17.99 20.95 -1.47
C ALA A 17 17.08 20.83 -2.71
N LYS A 18 17.66 20.43 -3.84
CA LYS A 18 16.88 20.12 -5.04
C LYS A 18 15.91 18.99 -4.68
N ARG A 19 14.60 19.26 -4.73
CA ARG A 19 13.56 18.23 -4.64
C ARG A 19 13.84 17.22 -5.74
N LYS A 20 14.37 16.04 -5.40
CA LYS A 20 14.34 14.90 -6.31
C LYS A 20 12.87 14.62 -6.58
N SER A 21 12.43 14.80 -7.82
CA SER A 21 11.17 14.26 -8.26
C SER A 21 11.28 12.75 -8.08
N VAL A 22 10.60 12.21 -7.08
CA VAL A 22 10.49 10.75 -6.96
C VAL A 22 9.57 10.35 -8.09
N VAL A 23 10.16 9.87 -9.19
CA VAL A 23 9.40 9.27 -10.28
C VAL A 23 8.84 7.98 -9.68
N ILE A 24 7.51 7.96 -9.54
CA ILE A 24 6.80 6.81 -9.03
C ILE A 24 6.47 5.96 -10.25
N GLU A 25 7.17 4.84 -10.41
CA GLU A 25 6.80 3.87 -11.43
C GLU A 25 5.42 3.29 -11.06
N PRO A 26 4.47 3.26 -12.02
CA PRO A 26 3.14 2.76 -11.76
C PRO A 26 3.18 1.23 -11.60
N ILE A 27 2.52 0.75 -10.55
CA ILE A 27 2.29 -0.68 -10.33
C ILE A 27 1.05 -1.08 -11.12
N HIS A 28 1.10 -2.25 -11.76
CA HIS A 28 0.05 -2.75 -12.64
C HIS A 28 -0.39 -4.17 -12.28
N ILE A 29 -1.62 -4.53 -12.68
CA ILE A 29 -2.12 -5.90 -12.57
C ILE A 29 -1.44 -6.73 -13.66
N ASN A 30 -1.04 -7.95 -13.31
CA ASN A 30 -0.51 -8.90 -14.28
C ASN A 30 -1.50 -9.09 -15.45
N PRO A 31 -1.09 -8.86 -16.72
CA PRO A 31 -1.98 -8.83 -17.88
C PRO A 31 -2.84 -10.08 -18.06
N LYS A 32 -2.42 -11.24 -17.54
CA LYS A 32 -3.23 -12.48 -17.58
C LYS A 32 -4.60 -12.34 -16.93
N TYR A 33 -4.74 -11.45 -15.94
CA TYR A 33 -6.01 -11.19 -15.25
C TYR A 33 -6.94 -10.25 -16.03
N ASN A 34 -6.44 -9.62 -17.09
CA ASN A 34 -7.22 -8.79 -17.99
C ASN A 34 -7.78 -9.59 -19.18
N GLU A 35 -7.37 -10.85 -19.34
CA GLU A 35 -7.89 -11.74 -20.37
C GLU A 35 -9.38 -12.05 -20.16
N LYS A 36 -10.16 -12.05 -21.26
CA LYS A 36 -11.60 -12.36 -21.22
C LYS A 36 -11.89 -13.73 -20.63
N LYS A 37 -11.01 -14.70 -20.86
CA LYS A 37 -11.12 -16.06 -20.34
C LYS A 37 -11.12 -16.06 -18.81
N TYR A 38 -10.21 -15.31 -18.20
CA TYR A 38 -10.09 -15.22 -16.74
C TYR A 38 -11.35 -14.64 -16.10
N ARG A 39 -11.95 -13.62 -16.72
CA ARG A 39 -13.21 -13.01 -16.24
C ARG A 39 -14.37 -14.02 -16.18
N GLN A 40 -14.45 -14.90 -17.17
CA GLN A 40 -15.49 -15.94 -17.21
C GLN A 40 -15.24 -17.03 -16.17
N GLU A 41 -13.98 -17.44 -15.99
CA GLU A 41 -13.58 -18.41 -14.97
C GLU A 41 -13.77 -17.86 -13.55
N PHE A 42 -13.48 -16.58 -13.31
CA PHE A 42 -13.71 -15.90 -12.04
C PHE A 42 -15.18 -15.98 -11.62
N ARG A 43 -16.11 -15.60 -12.51
CA ARG A 43 -17.56 -15.66 -12.25
C ARG A 43 -18.05 -17.09 -12.01
N LYS A 44 -17.58 -18.05 -12.80
CA LYS A 44 -17.91 -19.46 -12.58
C LYS A 44 -17.40 -19.96 -11.23
N GLY A 45 -16.19 -19.56 -10.84
CA GLY A 45 -15.63 -19.86 -9.53
C GLY A 45 -16.41 -19.20 -8.40
N PHE A 46 -16.94 -17.98 -8.62
CA PHE A 46 -17.79 -17.27 -7.66
C PHE A 46 -19.05 -18.06 -7.32
N ASP A 47 -19.67 -18.65 -8.35
CA ASP A 47 -20.88 -19.45 -8.19
C ASP A 47 -20.58 -20.90 -7.77
N ALA A 48 -19.41 -21.45 -8.13
CA ALA A 48 -18.99 -22.81 -7.80
C ALA A 48 -18.28 -22.84 -6.44
N SER A 49 -18.97 -23.36 -5.42
CA SER A 49 -18.57 -23.34 -4.01
C SER A 49 -17.07 -23.60 -3.75
N ASN A 50 -16.31 -22.55 -3.51
CA ASN A 50 -15.15 -22.65 -2.63
C ASN A 50 -15.72 -22.76 -1.21
N LYS A 51 -15.80 -23.98 -0.66
CA LYS A 51 -16.26 -24.18 0.72
C LYS A 51 -15.12 -23.81 1.68
N PRO A 52 -15.42 -23.26 2.87
CA PRO A 52 -16.75 -23.03 3.46
C PRO A 52 -17.47 -21.76 2.97
N PHE A 53 -16.77 -20.83 2.30
CA PHE A 53 -17.34 -19.62 1.70
C PHE A 53 -16.53 -19.18 0.47
N PRO A 54 -17.14 -18.45 -0.48
CA PRO A 54 -16.46 -18.07 -1.72
C PRO A 54 -15.19 -17.24 -1.45
N HIS A 55 -14.04 -17.71 -1.93
CA HIS A 55 -12.73 -17.04 -1.77
C HIS A 55 -11.82 -17.34 -2.97
N TRP A 56 -10.82 -16.48 -3.24
CA TRP A 56 -9.86 -16.67 -4.34
C TRP A 56 -8.44 -16.39 -3.93
N GLN A 57 -7.52 -17.06 -4.61
CA GLN A 57 -6.09 -16.78 -4.54
C GLN A 57 -5.55 -16.44 -5.93
N LEU A 58 -5.03 -15.22 -6.09
CA LEU A 58 -4.44 -14.73 -7.33
C LEU A 58 -2.92 -14.77 -7.23
N ARG A 59 -2.29 -15.77 -7.86
CA ARG A 59 -0.82 -15.91 -7.86
C ARG A 59 -0.16 -14.93 -8.82
N ASN A 60 0.84 -14.19 -8.39
CA ASN A 60 1.53 -13.18 -9.22
C ASN A 60 0.53 -12.13 -9.73
N PHE A 61 -0.28 -11.58 -8.82
CA PHE A 61 -1.31 -10.59 -9.14
C PHE A 61 -0.75 -9.28 -9.66
N VAL A 62 0.34 -8.81 -9.06
CA VAL A 62 1.09 -7.65 -9.51
C VAL A 62 1.98 -8.05 -10.69
N GLU A 63 1.99 -7.25 -11.75
CA GLU A 63 3.01 -7.32 -12.80
C GLU A 63 4.34 -6.89 -12.18
N ASN A 64 5.17 -7.86 -11.79
CA ASN A 64 6.40 -7.58 -11.06
C ASN A 64 7.57 -7.22 -11.99
N SER A 65 7.31 -6.46 -13.06
CA SER A 65 8.39 -5.86 -13.84
C SER A 65 9.16 -4.89 -12.94
N GLU A 66 10.50 -4.88 -13.05
CA GLU A 66 11.37 -3.98 -12.28
C GLU A 66 11.35 -4.16 -10.74
N ASN A 67 10.96 -5.34 -10.26
CA ASN A 67 10.97 -5.69 -8.84
C ASN A 67 10.12 -4.73 -7.97
N VAL A 68 8.95 -4.33 -8.47
CA VAL A 68 8.06 -3.40 -7.74
C VAL A 68 7.55 -3.98 -6.43
N VAL A 69 7.31 -5.29 -6.36
CA VAL A 69 6.87 -5.97 -5.14
C VAL A 69 7.98 -5.93 -4.08
N GLU A 70 9.22 -6.20 -4.48
CA GLU A 70 10.38 -6.17 -3.61
C GLU A 70 10.67 -4.75 -3.10
N LYS A 71 10.47 -3.72 -3.93
CA LYS A 71 10.57 -2.31 -3.48
C LYS A 71 9.52 -1.96 -2.42
N VAL A 72 8.28 -2.43 -2.58
CA VAL A 72 7.22 -2.24 -1.57
C VAL A 72 7.55 -3.01 -0.29
N GLU A 73 8.04 -4.24 -0.42
CA GLU A 73 8.48 -5.06 0.70
C GLU A 73 9.63 -4.39 1.48
N GLU A 74 10.69 -3.94 0.80
CA GLU A 74 11.83 -3.25 1.42
C GLU A 74 11.38 -2.01 2.19
N GLU A 75 10.47 -1.22 1.62
CA GLU A 75 9.94 -0.03 2.28
C GLU A 75 9.07 -0.36 3.51
N LEU A 76 8.29 -1.45 3.46
CA LEU A 76 7.49 -1.94 4.59
C LEU A 76 8.36 -2.54 5.70
N GLN A 77 9.41 -3.27 5.36
CA GLN A 77 10.36 -3.84 6.33
C GLN A 77 11.09 -2.74 7.12
N ASN A 78 11.40 -1.62 6.47
CA ASN A 78 12.06 -0.46 7.07
C ASN A 78 11.06 0.62 7.54
N PHE A 79 9.75 0.32 7.55
CA PHE A 79 8.73 1.28 7.94
C PHE A 79 8.84 1.58 9.44
N GLU A 80 8.95 2.86 9.81
CA GLU A 80 9.25 3.26 11.19
C GLU A 80 7.99 3.41 12.07
N ASP A 81 6.81 3.57 11.47
CA ASP A 81 5.57 3.93 12.17
C ASP A 81 4.70 2.70 12.53
N TRP A 82 5.30 1.52 12.72
CA TRP A 82 4.60 0.33 13.20
C TRP A 82 4.10 0.50 14.64
N GLN A 83 2.82 0.21 14.89
CA GLN A 83 2.20 0.28 16.21
C GLN A 83 1.79 -1.11 16.68
N ARG A 84 2.17 -1.50 17.91
CA ARG A 84 1.68 -2.74 18.50
C ARG A 84 0.17 -2.62 18.77
N LYS A 85 -0.59 -3.61 18.29
CA LYS A 85 -2.02 -3.77 18.47
C LYS A 85 -2.25 -5.12 19.13
N GLU A 86 -2.87 -5.09 20.31
CA GLU A 86 -3.11 -6.30 21.10
C GLU A 86 -4.43 -6.19 21.86
N ASN A 87 -5.24 -7.23 21.74
CA ASN A 87 -6.44 -7.45 22.52
C ASN A 87 -6.71 -8.97 22.61
N ASP A 88 -7.90 -9.33 23.06
CA ASP A 88 -8.37 -10.72 23.12
C ASP A 88 -8.48 -11.40 21.74
N LEU A 89 -8.69 -10.64 20.66
CA LEU A 89 -8.85 -11.13 19.29
C LEU A 89 -7.52 -11.27 18.53
N TYR A 90 -6.55 -10.38 18.78
CA TYR A 90 -5.32 -10.31 18.02
C TYR A 90 -4.11 -9.81 18.80
N SER A 91 -2.91 -10.16 18.31
CA SER A 91 -1.62 -9.56 18.64
C SER A 91 -0.82 -9.41 17.35
N LEU A 92 -0.49 -8.18 16.95
CA LEU A 92 0.30 -7.88 15.74
C LEU A 92 0.84 -6.43 15.76
N TYR A 93 1.74 -6.11 14.84
CA TYR A 93 2.11 -4.72 14.54
C TYR A 93 1.33 -4.20 13.33
N GLN A 94 0.72 -3.02 13.43
CA GLN A 94 -0.07 -2.42 12.35
C GLN A 94 0.42 -1.01 12.04
N SER A 95 0.42 -0.64 10.77
CA SER A 95 0.59 0.77 10.39
C SER A 95 -0.68 1.56 10.69
N ASN A 96 -0.56 2.89 10.72
CA ASN A 96 -1.73 3.74 10.50
C ASN A 96 -2.30 3.51 9.09
N ASP A 97 -3.51 4.01 8.82
CA ASP A 97 -4.11 3.99 7.49
C ASP A 97 -3.14 4.63 6.47
N LEU A 98 -2.82 3.88 5.42
CA LEU A 98 -1.92 4.29 4.35
C LEU A 98 -2.46 5.50 3.56
N LYS A 99 -3.71 5.91 3.77
CA LYS A 99 -4.24 7.22 3.32
C LYS A 99 -3.37 8.40 3.72
N SER A 100 -2.72 8.34 4.87
CA SER A 100 -1.84 9.40 5.36
C SER A 100 -0.38 9.25 4.91
N ILE A 101 -0.06 8.26 4.06
CA ILE A 101 1.31 7.97 3.66
C ILE A 101 1.92 9.14 2.86
N ALA A 102 3.12 9.58 3.25
CA ALA A 102 3.80 10.69 2.60
C ALA A 102 4.57 10.19 1.36
N PRO A 103 4.21 10.60 0.12
CA PRO A 103 4.83 10.08 -1.10
C PRO A 103 6.33 10.33 -1.19
N ALA A 104 6.82 11.41 -0.58
CA ALA A 104 8.25 11.77 -0.59
C ALA A 104 9.10 10.91 0.36
N LYS A 105 8.47 10.32 1.37
CA LYS A 105 9.14 9.48 2.39
C LYS A 105 8.97 8.00 2.05
N HIS A 106 7.79 7.64 1.55
CA HIS A 106 7.35 6.28 1.30
C HIS A 106 6.75 6.16 -0.11
N PRO A 107 7.57 6.31 -1.17
CA PRO A 107 7.09 6.32 -2.54
C PRO A 107 6.56 4.96 -3.03
N ALA A 108 7.15 3.83 -2.62
CA ALA A 108 6.71 2.53 -3.06
C ALA A 108 5.37 2.15 -2.43
N ILE A 109 5.21 2.36 -1.12
CA ILE A 109 3.94 2.14 -0.41
C ILE A 109 2.85 3.08 -0.97
N PHE A 110 3.20 4.34 -1.25
CA PHE A 110 2.27 5.26 -1.90
C PHE A 110 1.84 4.78 -3.29
N SER A 111 2.79 4.31 -4.12
CA SER A 111 2.48 3.75 -5.44
C SER A 111 1.54 2.55 -5.34
N PHE A 112 1.82 1.63 -4.42
CA PHE A 112 0.99 0.46 -4.16
C PHE A 112 -0.43 0.85 -3.73
N ARG A 113 -0.56 1.85 -2.86
CA ARG A 113 -1.87 2.38 -2.50
C ARG A 113 -2.61 2.96 -3.71
N GLN A 114 -1.93 3.72 -4.59
CA GLN A 114 -2.56 4.26 -5.80
C GLN A 114 -3.03 3.13 -6.74
N PHE A 115 -2.25 2.06 -6.84
CA PHE A 115 -2.61 0.85 -7.57
C PHE A 115 -3.89 0.19 -7.03
N LEU A 116 -4.02 0.06 -5.69
CA LEU A 116 -5.24 -0.44 -5.06
C LEU A 116 -6.46 0.44 -5.36
N TYR A 117 -6.29 1.76 -5.23
CA TYR A 117 -7.36 2.76 -5.43
C TYR A 117 -7.88 2.84 -6.85
N LYS A 118 -7.04 2.57 -7.83
CA LYS A 118 -7.36 2.72 -9.26
C LYS A 118 -7.58 1.35 -9.87
N GLU A 119 -6.50 0.72 -10.29
CA GLU A 119 -6.54 -0.47 -11.14
C GLU A 119 -7.21 -1.66 -10.46
N VAL A 120 -6.89 -1.92 -9.19
CA VAL A 120 -7.47 -3.06 -8.45
C VAL A 120 -8.94 -2.86 -8.15
N LYS A 121 -9.35 -1.67 -7.70
CA LYS A 121 -10.76 -1.35 -7.44
C LYS A 121 -11.60 -1.54 -8.71
N GLU A 122 -11.18 -0.93 -9.82
CA GLU A 122 -11.88 -1.04 -11.10
C GLU A 122 -11.94 -2.48 -11.60
N TRP A 123 -10.82 -3.20 -11.50
CA TRP A 123 -10.76 -4.61 -11.88
C TRP A 123 -11.70 -5.46 -11.01
N LEU A 124 -11.66 -5.29 -9.68
CA LEU A 124 -12.43 -6.08 -8.73
C LEU A 124 -13.95 -5.86 -8.90
N GLN A 125 -14.38 -4.61 -9.06
CA GLN A 125 -15.78 -4.29 -9.36
C GLN A 125 -16.24 -4.97 -10.66
N ASN A 126 -15.41 -4.95 -11.70
CA ASN A 126 -15.75 -5.54 -12.99
C ASN A 126 -15.82 -7.08 -12.96
N VAL A 127 -14.94 -7.76 -12.19
CA VAL A 127 -14.92 -9.23 -12.15
C VAL A 127 -15.96 -9.79 -11.18
N SER A 128 -16.21 -9.10 -10.06
CA SER A 128 -17.19 -9.52 -9.04
C SER A 128 -18.62 -9.11 -9.38
N GLY A 129 -18.81 -8.02 -10.14
CA GLY A 129 -20.13 -7.42 -10.36
C GLY A 129 -20.67 -6.67 -9.14
N VAL A 130 -19.86 -6.48 -8.10
CA VAL A 130 -20.22 -5.72 -6.89
C VAL A 130 -19.80 -4.27 -7.07
N GLU A 131 -20.71 -3.33 -6.83
CA GLU A 131 -20.41 -1.90 -6.83
C GLU A 131 -19.58 -1.53 -5.58
N LEU A 132 -18.38 -0.99 -5.79
CA LEU A 132 -17.44 -0.60 -4.75
C LEU A 132 -17.43 0.92 -4.58
N ILE A 133 -17.47 1.38 -3.33
CA ILE A 133 -17.33 2.80 -2.99
C ILE A 133 -15.94 3.35 -3.31
N ASP A 134 -15.82 4.68 -3.40
CA ASP A 134 -14.55 5.35 -3.72
C ASP A 134 -13.47 5.25 -2.65
N GLN A 135 -13.88 4.97 -1.42
CA GLN A 135 -12.96 4.81 -0.31
C GLN A 135 -12.33 3.42 -0.33
N VAL A 136 -11.00 3.36 -0.35
CA VAL A 136 -10.24 2.14 -0.08
C VAL A 136 -9.55 2.29 1.27
N ASP A 137 -9.93 1.42 2.21
CA ASP A 137 -9.25 1.28 3.49
C ASP A 137 -8.10 0.29 3.32
N CYS A 138 -6.89 0.70 3.71
CA CYS A 138 -5.72 -0.16 3.62
C CYS A 138 -4.69 0.21 4.70
N ASN A 139 -4.21 -0.82 5.40
CA ASN A 139 -3.13 -0.73 6.36
C ASN A 139 -2.13 -1.88 6.10
N GLY A 140 -0.90 -1.72 6.61
CA GLY A 140 0.05 -2.82 6.72
C GLY A 140 -0.17 -3.55 8.04
N SER A 141 -0.01 -4.86 8.02
CA SER A 141 0.02 -5.73 9.21
C SER A 141 1.28 -6.60 9.18
N CYS A 142 1.99 -6.68 10.30
CA CYS A 142 3.21 -7.46 10.49
C CYS A 142 3.01 -8.40 11.68
N TYR A 143 3.19 -9.70 11.43
CA TYR A 143 3.06 -10.77 12.41
C TYR A 143 4.45 -11.30 12.76
N ALA A 144 4.89 -11.05 13.99
CA ALA A 144 6.13 -11.60 14.53
C ALA A 144 5.90 -12.98 15.17
N ARG A 145 6.94 -13.53 15.78
CA ARG A 145 6.81 -14.76 16.57
C ARG A 145 5.76 -14.54 17.66
N THR A 146 4.86 -15.53 17.83
CA THR A 146 3.70 -15.56 18.75
C THR A 146 2.53 -14.63 18.43
N ASP A 147 2.63 -13.79 17.41
CA ASP A 147 1.49 -12.98 16.96
C ASP A 147 0.40 -13.85 16.32
N SER A 148 -0.85 -13.41 16.47
CA SER A 148 -2.01 -14.17 15.99
C SER A 148 -3.22 -13.27 15.75
N LEU A 149 -4.15 -13.78 14.95
CA LEU A 149 -5.48 -13.24 14.75
C LEU A 149 -6.47 -14.41 14.84
N LEU A 150 -7.33 -14.38 15.85
CA LEU A 150 -8.29 -15.44 16.14
C LEU A 150 -9.46 -15.43 15.14
N PRO A 151 -10.27 -16.50 15.06
CA PRO A 151 -11.41 -16.57 14.15
C PRO A 151 -12.38 -15.38 14.31
N HIS A 152 -12.70 -14.72 13.20
CA HIS A 152 -13.62 -13.60 13.06
C HIS A 152 -14.24 -13.62 11.65
N ASN A 153 -15.19 -12.72 11.37
CA ASN A 153 -15.99 -12.72 10.13
C ASN A 153 -15.94 -11.40 9.35
N ASP A 154 -15.00 -10.50 9.66
CA ASP A 154 -14.80 -9.19 9.03
C ASP A 154 -16.01 -8.24 9.00
N LEU A 155 -17.08 -8.55 9.75
CA LEU A 155 -18.22 -7.64 9.89
C LEU A 155 -17.86 -6.52 10.87
N VAL A 156 -17.73 -5.30 10.36
CA VAL A 156 -17.38 -4.07 11.11
C VAL A 156 -18.55 -3.09 11.13
#